data_AF-A0A965I8V8-F1
#
_entry.id   AF-A0A965I8V8-F1
#
_cell.length_a   1.000
_cell.length_b   1.000
_cell.length_c   1.000
_cell.angle_alpha   90.00
_cell.angle_beta   90.00
_cell.angle_gamma   90.00
#
_symmetry.space_group_name_H-M   'P 1'
#
loop_
_entity.id
_entity.type
_entity.pdbx_description
1 polymer ?
#
loop_
_entity_poly.entity_id
_entity_poly.type
_entity_poly.pdbx_seq_one_letter_code
_entity_poly.pdbx_strand_id
1 'polypeptide(L)'
;GKRMHEVSQKVEQYPNLFSEIKIAGSRLRNRIALPATVTNLARQNRITEGYKNFLIERAKGGVGMLISEVIAVDPNAIAQPAIVTGFDDANDPDFADLASRVNREGAALVGQLWHPGKQQLWGATSSPMGVSNQPDAYSWTVPRVMTNGEIEGVVSAYINVAAKLSSLGYNGVELHGAHGYLINQFLSPWSNLREDLWGGSVENRIRFAVQIAHGIKKSIRCR
;
A
#
# COMPACT_ATOMS: atom_id res chain seq x y z
N GLY A 1 0.18 -29.70 -25.73
CA GLY A 1 0.00 -31.10 -25.31
C GLY A 1 -0.03 -31.23 -23.80
N LYS A 2 1.08 -31.64 -23.18
CA LYS A 2 1.16 -31.95 -21.72
C LYS A 2 0.81 -30.78 -20.79
N ARG A 3 1.33 -29.57 -21.06
CA ARG A 3 1.11 -28.39 -20.21
C ARG A 3 -0.36 -27.94 -20.13
N MET A 4 -1.14 -28.08 -21.21
CA MET A 4 -2.58 -27.76 -21.18
C MET A 4 -3.38 -28.82 -20.42
N HIS A 5 -2.96 -30.09 -20.49
CA HIS A 5 -3.59 -31.18 -19.75
C HIS A 5 -3.36 -31.06 -18.23
N GLU A 6 -2.15 -30.69 -17.81
CA GLU A 6 -1.83 -30.41 -16.39
C GLU A 6 -2.58 -29.19 -15.85
N VAL A 7 -2.76 -28.13 -16.65
CA VAL A 7 -3.55 -26.96 -16.22
C VAL A 7 -5.02 -27.34 -16.06
N SER A 8 -5.59 -28.12 -16.98
CA SER A 8 -6.96 -28.61 -16.87
C SER A 8 -7.19 -29.45 -15.61
N GLN A 9 -6.25 -30.37 -15.30
CA GLN A 9 -6.33 -31.17 -14.07
C GLN A 9 -6.23 -30.33 -12.79
N LYS A 10 -5.39 -29.28 -12.76
CA LYS A 10 -5.30 -28.37 -11.60
C LYS A 10 -6.58 -27.55 -11.40
N VAL A 11 -7.22 -27.13 -12.49
CA VAL A 11 -8.51 -26.42 -12.42
C VAL A 11 -9.60 -27.33 -11.85
N GLU A 12 -9.65 -28.59 -12.28
CA GLU A 12 -10.57 -29.58 -11.71
C GLU A 12 -10.30 -29.86 -10.23
N GLN A 13 -9.03 -29.86 -9.81
CA GLN A 13 -8.65 -30.10 -8.41
C GLN A 13 -8.96 -28.90 -7.49
N TYR A 14 -8.85 -27.66 -7.98
CA TYR A 14 -9.06 -26.44 -7.18
C TYR A 14 -10.01 -25.44 -7.87
N PRO A 15 -11.28 -25.81 -8.08
CA PRO A 15 -12.20 -25.05 -8.94
C PRO A 15 -12.45 -23.63 -8.44
N ASN A 16 -12.54 -23.42 -7.13
CA ASN A 16 -12.74 -22.10 -6.54
C ASN A 16 -11.51 -21.20 -6.64
N LEU A 17 -10.30 -21.78 -6.54
CA LEU A 17 -9.06 -20.99 -6.59
C LEU A 17 -8.86 -20.38 -7.98
N PHE A 18 -9.13 -21.18 -9.02
CA PHE A 18 -8.95 -20.78 -10.41
C PHE A 18 -10.20 -20.16 -11.07
N SER A 19 -11.35 -20.13 -10.39
CA SER A 19 -12.54 -19.43 -10.86
C SER A 19 -12.35 -17.91 -10.88
N GLU A 20 -12.95 -17.24 -11.85
CA GLU A 20 -13.03 -15.77 -11.86
C GLU A 20 -13.76 -15.22 -10.63
N ILE A 21 -13.41 -14.00 -10.23
CA ILE A 21 -14.11 -13.24 -9.20
C ILE A 21 -14.25 -11.77 -9.62
N LYS A 22 -15.39 -11.16 -9.31
CA LYS A 22 -15.61 -9.71 -9.50
C LYS A 22 -15.37 -8.97 -8.19
N ILE A 23 -14.46 -8.01 -8.19
CA ILE A 23 -14.15 -7.15 -7.04
C ILE A 23 -14.27 -5.69 -7.48
N ALA A 24 -15.15 -4.93 -6.83
CA ALA A 24 -15.34 -3.49 -7.07
C ALA A 24 -15.45 -3.09 -8.56
N GLY A 25 -16.10 -3.92 -9.39
CA GLY A 25 -16.27 -3.69 -10.83
C GLY A 25 -15.24 -4.41 -11.71
N SER A 26 -14.06 -4.72 -11.19
CA SER A 26 -12.99 -5.42 -11.91
C SER A 26 -13.18 -6.93 -11.90
N ARG A 27 -12.96 -7.59 -13.04
CA ARG A 27 -12.98 -9.05 -13.16
C ARG A 27 -11.56 -9.58 -13.05
N LEU A 28 -11.30 -10.38 -12.01
CA LEU A 28 -10.02 -11.06 -11.82
C LEU A 28 -10.13 -12.48 -12.36
N ARG A 29 -9.09 -12.92 -13.09
CA ARG A 29 -9.06 -14.25 -13.73
C ARG A 29 -9.02 -15.43 -12.76
N ASN A 30 -8.65 -15.19 -11.50
CA ASN A 30 -8.63 -16.19 -10.43
C ASN A 30 -8.52 -15.51 -9.06
N ARG A 31 -8.53 -16.29 -7.98
CA ARG A 31 -8.45 -15.83 -6.58
C ARG A 31 -7.03 -15.86 -6.02
N ILE A 32 -6.01 -15.87 -6.88
CA ILE A 32 -4.60 -15.88 -6.48
C ILE A 32 -4.10 -14.45 -6.49
N ALA A 33 -3.59 -13.99 -5.35
CA ALA A 33 -2.98 -12.67 -5.21
C ALA A 33 -1.52 -12.77 -4.76
N LEU A 34 -0.66 -11.91 -5.28
CA LEU A 34 0.64 -11.64 -4.69
C LEU A 34 0.48 -10.53 -3.64
N PRO A 35 0.75 -10.79 -2.34
CA PRO A 35 0.72 -9.76 -1.32
C PRO A 35 1.90 -8.80 -1.47
N ALA A 36 1.76 -7.60 -0.90
CA ALA A 36 2.83 -6.62 -0.84
C ALA A 36 4.08 -7.24 -0.21
N THR A 37 5.19 -7.23 -0.95
CA THR A 37 6.45 -7.86 -0.51
C THR A 37 7.60 -6.92 -0.83
N VAL A 38 8.19 -6.30 0.20
CA VAL A 38 9.34 -5.40 -0.01
C VAL A 38 10.55 -6.22 -0.48
N THR A 39 10.97 -6.03 -1.72
CA THR A 39 12.06 -6.82 -2.34
C THR A 39 13.42 -6.16 -2.22
N ASN A 40 13.45 -4.87 -1.86
CA ASN A 40 14.63 -4.03 -1.97
C ASN A 40 15.22 -3.99 -3.39
N LEU A 41 14.37 -3.94 -4.43
CA LEU A 41 14.80 -3.73 -5.83
C LEU A 41 14.70 -2.26 -6.28
N ALA A 42 13.90 -1.43 -5.61
CA ALA A 42 13.90 0.02 -5.80
C ALA A 42 15.20 0.65 -5.30
N ARG A 43 15.63 1.75 -5.91
CA ARG A 43 16.90 2.43 -5.59
C ARG A 43 16.67 3.93 -5.58
N GLN A 44 17.27 4.64 -4.62
CA GLN A 44 17.12 6.11 -4.49
C GLN A 44 15.65 6.56 -4.50
N ASN A 45 14.80 5.76 -3.87
CA ASN A 45 13.35 5.93 -3.82
C ASN A 45 12.65 5.92 -5.19
N ARG A 46 13.31 5.37 -6.21
CA ARG A 46 12.80 5.21 -7.58
C ARG A 46 12.47 3.78 -7.92
N ILE A 47 11.43 3.62 -8.73
CA ILE A 47 11.09 2.35 -9.38
C ILE A 47 12.21 2.01 -10.36
N THR A 48 12.71 0.78 -10.32
CA THR A 48 13.72 0.26 -11.24
C THR A 48 13.10 -0.78 -12.18
N GLU A 49 13.78 -1.12 -13.28
CA GLU A 49 13.35 -2.26 -14.10
C GLU A 49 13.35 -3.57 -13.31
N GLY A 50 14.26 -3.75 -12.34
CA GLY A 50 14.25 -4.92 -11.46
C GLY A 50 12.96 -5.02 -10.66
N TYR A 51 12.51 -3.91 -10.06
CA TYR A 51 11.23 -3.81 -9.36
C TYR A 51 10.05 -4.15 -10.29
N LYS A 52 10.02 -3.57 -11.49
CA LYS A 52 8.95 -3.81 -12.46
C LYS A 52 8.92 -5.27 -12.91
N ASN A 53 10.07 -5.82 -13.28
CA ASN A 53 10.19 -7.20 -13.74
C ASN A 53 9.76 -8.19 -12.67
N PHE A 54 10.06 -7.93 -11.39
CA PHE A 54 9.59 -8.79 -10.30
C PHE A 54 8.06 -8.97 -10.36
N LEU A 55 7.29 -7.88 -10.43
CA LEU A 55 5.83 -7.92 -10.46
C LEU A 55 5.29 -8.48 -11.79
N ILE A 56 5.86 -8.06 -12.92
CA ILE A 56 5.43 -8.48 -14.26
C ILE A 56 5.60 -9.99 -14.46
N GLU A 57 6.69 -10.58 -13.97
CA GLU A 57 6.88 -12.04 -14.10
C GLU A 57 5.83 -12.83 -13.29
N ARG A 58 5.31 -12.30 -12.18
CA ARG A 58 4.17 -12.91 -11.48
C ARG A 58 2.87 -12.72 -12.25
N ALA A 59 2.68 -11.55 -12.89
CA ALA A 59 1.57 -11.32 -13.80
C ALA A 59 1.57 -12.33 -14.95
N LYS A 60 2.70 -12.55 -15.62
CA LYS A 60 2.85 -13.60 -16.65
C LYS A 60 2.60 -15.01 -16.10
N GLY A 61 2.98 -15.24 -14.85
CA GLY A 61 2.75 -16.49 -14.13
C GLY A 61 1.29 -16.83 -13.82
N GLY A 62 0.34 -15.92 -14.07
CA GLY A 62 -1.09 -16.22 -13.96
C GLY A 62 -1.79 -15.68 -12.72
N VAL A 63 -1.18 -14.85 -11.88
CA VAL A 63 -1.87 -14.28 -10.69
C VAL A 63 -3.04 -13.37 -11.07
N GLY A 64 -4.14 -13.39 -10.34
CA GLY A 64 -5.29 -12.51 -10.60
C GLY A 64 -5.04 -11.07 -10.17
N MET A 65 -4.32 -10.87 -9.06
CA MET A 65 -4.03 -9.56 -8.50
C MET A 65 -2.61 -9.50 -7.94
N LEU A 66 -1.97 -8.33 -8.05
CA LEU A 66 -0.69 -8.01 -7.45
C LEU A 66 -0.86 -6.76 -6.59
N ILE A 67 -0.36 -6.83 -5.37
CA ILE A 67 -0.19 -5.65 -4.53
C ILE A 67 1.28 -5.24 -4.64
N SER A 68 1.53 -3.98 -4.98
CA SER A 68 2.89 -3.43 -5.08
C SER A 68 3.61 -3.50 -3.73
N GLU A 69 4.91 -3.24 -3.73
CA GLU A 69 5.60 -2.89 -2.49
C GLU A 69 5.03 -1.59 -1.91
N VAL A 70 5.36 -1.30 -0.65
CA VAL A 70 4.97 -0.06 0.03
C VAL A 70 5.34 1.18 -0.78
N ILE A 71 4.41 2.13 -0.85
CA ILE A 71 4.54 3.43 -1.49
C ILE A 71 4.42 4.50 -0.40
N ALA A 72 5.47 5.30 -0.24
CA ALA A 72 5.49 6.39 0.72
C ALA A 72 4.50 7.48 0.30
N VAL A 73 3.59 7.84 1.21
CA VAL A 73 2.53 8.83 0.94
C VAL A 73 2.95 10.28 1.17
N ASP A 74 4.03 10.51 1.90
CA ASP A 74 4.59 11.84 2.16
C ASP A 74 6.11 11.77 2.42
N PRO A 75 6.83 12.91 2.53
CA PRO A 75 8.27 12.91 2.79
C PRO A 75 8.67 12.24 4.11
N ASN A 76 7.84 12.33 5.15
CA ASN A 76 8.09 11.69 6.46
C ASN A 76 7.92 10.17 6.39
N ALA A 77 7.33 9.64 5.31
CA ALA A 77 7.23 8.22 5.05
C ALA A 77 8.48 7.60 4.41
N ILE A 78 9.53 8.37 4.13
CA ILE A 78 10.78 7.81 3.58
C ILE A 78 11.63 7.19 4.70
N ALA A 79 11.52 5.87 4.90
CA ALA A 79 12.34 5.15 5.88
C ALA A 79 13.68 4.64 5.34
N GLN A 80 13.78 4.34 4.04
CA GLN A 80 15.00 3.83 3.41
C GLN A 80 14.99 4.06 1.88
N PRO A 81 16.16 3.99 1.19
CA PRO A 81 16.24 4.24 -0.25
C PRO A 81 15.49 3.26 -1.16
N ALA A 82 15.00 2.14 -0.62
CA ALA A 82 14.20 1.18 -1.36
C ALA A 82 12.68 1.44 -1.26
N ILE A 83 12.24 2.45 -0.51
CA ILE A 83 10.82 2.83 -0.46
C ILE A 83 10.52 3.77 -1.62
N VAL A 84 9.60 3.41 -2.49
CA VAL A 84 9.20 4.25 -3.63
C VAL A 84 8.40 5.46 -3.14
N THR A 85 8.69 6.66 -3.63
CA THR A 85 7.87 7.86 -3.36
C THR A 85 6.64 7.89 -4.24
N GLY A 86 5.47 8.15 -3.65
CA GLY A 86 4.22 8.40 -4.37
C GLY A 86 3.72 9.84 -4.30
N PHE A 87 4.34 10.69 -3.48
CA PHE A 87 3.88 12.06 -3.20
C PHE A 87 4.45 13.11 -4.16
N ASP A 88 5.50 12.76 -4.90
CA ASP A 88 6.10 13.59 -5.96
C ASP A 88 5.80 12.99 -7.34
N ASP A 89 6.15 13.71 -8.41
CA ASP A 89 5.90 13.28 -9.79
C ASP A 89 7.03 12.40 -10.34
N ALA A 90 8.02 12.11 -9.52
CA ALA A 90 9.30 11.63 -9.99
C ALA A 90 9.26 10.13 -10.39
N ASN A 91 8.28 9.39 -9.87
CA ASN A 91 7.99 8.00 -10.25
C ASN A 91 6.78 7.86 -11.19
N ASP A 92 6.11 8.96 -11.58
CA ASP A 92 4.85 8.88 -12.32
C ASP A 92 4.97 8.13 -13.66
N PRO A 93 6.01 8.36 -14.50
CA PRO A 93 6.19 7.58 -15.73
C PRO A 93 6.38 6.08 -15.48
N ASP A 94 7.12 5.71 -14.42
CA ASP A 94 7.39 4.32 -14.08
C ASP A 94 6.19 3.61 -13.46
N PHE A 95 5.39 4.32 -12.67
CA PHE A 95 4.10 3.84 -12.19
C PHE A 95 3.16 3.54 -13.36
N ALA A 96 3.06 4.45 -14.34
CA ALA A 96 2.22 4.26 -15.51
C ALA A 96 2.71 3.09 -16.41
N ASP A 97 4.03 2.99 -16.62
CA ASP A 97 4.64 1.87 -17.36
C ASP A 97 4.34 0.53 -16.68
N LEU A 98 4.57 0.45 -15.36
CA LEU A 98 4.31 -0.76 -14.58
C LEU A 98 2.84 -1.17 -14.63
N ALA A 99 1.91 -0.23 -14.40
CA ALA A 99 0.48 -0.49 -14.47
C ALA A 99 0.07 -0.97 -15.86
N SER A 100 0.54 -0.32 -16.92
CA SER A 100 0.27 -0.71 -18.31
C SER A 100 0.76 -2.13 -18.62
N ARG A 101 1.99 -2.46 -18.22
CA ARG A 101 2.59 -3.78 -18.45
C ARG A 101 1.88 -4.88 -17.66
N VAL A 102 1.55 -4.66 -16.39
CA VAL A 102 0.82 -5.64 -15.57
C VAL A 102 -0.60 -5.87 -16.07
N ASN A 103 -1.33 -4.79 -16.38
CA ASN A 103 -2.70 -4.88 -16.91
C ASN A 103 -2.75 -5.66 -18.24
N ARG A 104 -1.74 -5.51 -19.11
CA ARG A 104 -1.64 -6.24 -20.39
C ARG A 104 -1.52 -7.75 -20.21
N GLU A 105 -0.91 -8.19 -19.11
CA GLU A 105 -0.79 -9.62 -18.75
C GLU A 105 -2.07 -10.17 -18.07
N GLY A 106 -3.13 -9.36 -17.94
CA GLY A 106 -4.43 -9.77 -17.42
C GLY A 106 -4.48 -9.90 -15.89
N ALA A 107 -3.59 -9.21 -15.17
CA ALA A 107 -3.61 -9.11 -13.71
C ALA A 107 -3.96 -7.68 -13.26
N ALA A 108 -4.66 -7.55 -12.13
CA ALA A 108 -4.89 -6.24 -11.52
C ALA A 108 -3.68 -5.82 -10.68
N LEU A 109 -3.26 -4.56 -10.78
CA LEU A 109 -2.23 -3.94 -9.95
C LEU A 109 -2.85 -2.99 -8.91
N VAL A 110 -2.54 -3.23 -7.64
CA VAL A 110 -2.98 -2.46 -6.48
C VAL A 110 -1.76 -1.82 -5.81
N GLY A 111 -1.83 -0.52 -5.50
CA GLY A 111 -0.73 0.20 -4.85
C GLY A 111 -0.86 0.16 -3.32
N GLN A 112 0.13 -0.33 -2.59
CA GLN A 112 0.09 -0.34 -1.13
C GLN A 112 0.56 1.01 -0.56
N LEU A 113 -0.36 1.82 -0.06
CA LEU A 113 -0.07 3.13 0.53
C LEU A 113 0.43 2.98 1.97
N TRP A 114 1.53 3.65 2.28
CA TRP A 114 2.27 3.38 3.49
C TRP A 114 2.87 4.63 4.16
N HIS A 115 2.89 4.59 5.49
CA HIS A 115 3.60 5.54 6.35
C HIS A 115 4.11 4.79 7.60
N PRO A 116 5.41 4.89 7.95
CA PRO A 116 6.02 4.13 9.05
C PRO A 116 5.48 4.55 10.42
N GLY A 117 5.07 5.80 10.55
CA GLY A 117 4.73 6.39 11.85
C GLY A 117 5.96 6.32 12.75
N LYS A 118 5.82 5.77 13.96
CA LYS A 118 6.94 5.66 14.89
C LYS A 118 8.05 4.70 14.45
N GLN A 119 7.78 3.79 13.50
CA GLN A 119 8.72 2.74 13.09
C GLN A 119 9.74 3.20 12.05
N GLN A 120 10.40 4.34 12.27
CA GLN A 120 11.54 4.73 11.44
C GLN A 120 12.78 4.01 11.98
N LEU A 121 13.14 2.89 11.33
CA LEU A 121 14.33 2.09 11.65
C LEU A 121 15.63 2.86 11.33
N TRP A 122 16.77 2.26 11.65
CA TRP A 122 18.09 2.90 11.65
C TRP A 122 18.38 3.71 10.37
N GLY A 123 18.73 5.00 10.53
CA GLY A 123 18.99 5.91 9.41
C GLY A 123 17.77 6.72 8.95
N ALA A 124 16.84 7.01 9.88
CA ALA A 124 15.67 7.84 9.65
C ALA A 124 16.03 9.17 8.95
N THR A 125 15.36 9.44 7.83
CA THR A 125 15.55 10.69 7.06
C THR A 125 14.83 11.88 7.69
N SER A 126 13.96 11.62 8.68
CA SER A 126 13.18 12.60 9.43
C SER A 126 13.08 12.18 10.90
N SER A 127 12.64 13.08 11.78
CA SER A 127 12.33 12.69 13.16
C SER A 127 11.07 11.84 13.19
N PRO A 128 11.05 10.68 13.88
CA PRO A 128 9.89 9.81 13.91
C PRO A 128 8.68 10.54 14.51
N MET A 129 7.52 10.33 13.90
CA MET A 129 6.26 10.88 14.35
C MET A 129 5.29 9.76 14.68
N GLY A 130 4.50 9.91 15.73
CA GLY A 130 3.61 8.86 16.19
C GLY A 130 2.33 9.39 16.80
N VAL A 131 1.42 8.47 17.06
CA VAL A 131 0.13 8.76 17.70
C VAL A 131 0.29 9.10 19.19
N SER A 132 1.34 8.60 19.83
CA SER A 132 1.74 8.83 21.23
C SER A 132 3.27 8.87 21.34
N ASN A 133 3.81 9.16 22.52
CA ASN A 133 5.24 9.19 22.80
C ASN A 133 5.80 7.82 23.26
N GLN A 134 5.07 6.73 23.02
CA GLN A 134 5.62 5.41 23.31
C GLN A 134 6.79 5.08 22.37
N PRO A 135 7.91 4.56 22.90
CA PRO A 135 9.05 4.19 22.06
C PRO A 135 8.65 3.16 21.01
N ASP A 136 9.34 3.20 19.88
CA ASP A 136 9.32 2.09 18.93
C ASP A 136 10.06 0.88 19.52
N ALA A 137 9.46 -0.30 19.40
CA ALA A 137 9.99 -1.52 20.03
C ALA A 137 11.27 -2.03 19.38
N TYR A 138 11.57 -1.59 18.15
CA TYR A 138 12.74 -2.03 17.38
C TYR A 138 13.91 -1.05 17.48
N SER A 139 13.63 0.24 17.32
CA SER A 139 14.66 1.30 17.32
C SER A 139 14.86 1.96 18.68
N TRP A 140 13.94 1.77 19.64
CA TRP A 140 13.86 2.50 20.91
C TRP A 140 13.70 4.02 20.76
N THR A 141 13.53 4.50 19.54
CA THR A 141 13.34 5.93 19.29
C THR A 141 11.98 6.35 19.82
N VAL A 142 11.95 7.46 20.55
CA VAL A 142 10.72 8.05 21.03
C VAL A 142 10.18 8.98 19.94
N PRO A 143 9.01 8.69 19.35
CA PRO A 143 8.43 9.55 18.34
C PRO A 143 7.91 10.84 18.97
N ARG A 144 7.96 11.93 18.20
CA ARG A 144 7.17 13.12 18.53
C ARG A 144 5.69 12.82 18.30
N VAL A 145 4.84 13.26 19.23
CA VAL A 145 3.39 13.13 19.09
C VAL A 145 2.89 14.05 17.98
N MET A 146 2.15 13.47 17.02
CA MET A 146 1.55 14.23 15.92
C MET A 146 0.48 15.20 16.44
N THR A 147 0.48 16.41 15.89
CA THR A 147 -0.57 17.42 16.07
C THR A 147 -1.76 17.11 15.16
N ASN A 148 -2.94 17.66 15.44
CA ASN A 148 -4.13 17.44 14.60
C ASN A 148 -3.90 17.87 13.13
N GLY A 149 -3.24 19.00 12.91
CA GLY A 149 -2.93 19.47 11.55
C GLY A 149 -1.98 18.54 10.79
N GLU A 150 -1.03 17.90 11.47
CA GLU A 150 -0.16 16.89 10.85
C GLU A 150 -0.93 15.62 10.51
N ILE A 151 -1.85 15.19 11.38
CA ILE A 151 -2.70 14.03 11.12
C ILE A 151 -3.58 14.28 9.87
N GLU A 152 -4.21 15.45 9.78
CA GLU A 152 -4.99 15.88 8.62
C GLU A 152 -4.14 16.01 7.35
N GLY A 153 -2.91 16.49 7.48
CA GLY A 153 -1.93 16.54 6.40
C GLY A 153 -1.62 15.15 5.86
N VAL A 154 -1.35 14.18 6.73
CA VAL A 154 -1.10 12.79 6.32
C VAL A 154 -2.36 12.16 5.70
N VAL A 155 -3.55 12.41 6.25
CA VAL A 155 -4.82 11.96 5.62
C VAL A 155 -4.90 12.47 4.18
N SER A 156 -4.63 13.75 3.96
CA SER A 156 -4.63 14.36 2.63
C SER A 156 -3.57 13.73 1.72
N ALA A 157 -2.39 13.42 2.25
CA ALA A 157 -1.31 12.78 1.52
C ALA A 157 -1.71 11.38 1.00
N TYR A 158 -2.32 10.54 1.84
CA TYR A 158 -2.88 9.25 1.40
C TYR A 158 -3.89 9.42 0.26
N ILE A 159 -4.80 10.40 0.36
CA ILE A 159 -5.83 10.65 -0.65
C ILE A 159 -5.21 11.09 -1.98
N ASN A 160 -4.22 11.99 -1.93
CA ASN A 160 -3.53 12.52 -3.11
C ASN A 160 -2.76 11.43 -3.85
N VAL A 161 -1.98 10.61 -3.12
CA VAL A 161 -1.25 9.49 -3.73
C VAL A 161 -2.20 8.46 -4.32
N ALA A 162 -3.32 8.16 -3.66
CA ALA A 162 -4.33 7.26 -4.20
C ALA A 162 -4.91 7.77 -5.54
N ALA A 163 -5.28 9.05 -5.59
CA ALA A 163 -5.83 9.68 -6.79
C ALA A 163 -4.81 9.68 -7.94
N LYS A 164 -3.55 9.99 -7.63
CA LYS A 164 -2.43 9.91 -8.58
C LYS A 164 -2.28 8.50 -9.14
N LEU A 165 -2.15 7.47 -8.31
CA LEU A 165 -2.01 6.08 -8.78
C LEU A 165 -3.18 5.64 -9.67
N SER A 166 -4.41 6.04 -9.32
CA SER A 166 -5.59 5.80 -10.16
C SER A 166 -5.47 6.46 -11.54
N SER A 167 -4.98 7.71 -11.61
CA SER A 167 -4.75 8.40 -12.88
C SER A 167 -3.66 7.74 -13.74
N LEU A 168 -2.70 7.05 -13.09
CA LEU A 168 -1.60 6.35 -13.74
C LEU A 168 -1.96 4.89 -14.11
N GLY A 169 -3.20 4.47 -13.91
CA GLY A 169 -3.72 3.18 -14.41
C GLY A 169 -3.66 2.03 -13.41
N TYR A 170 -3.37 2.29 -12.13
CA TYR A 170 -3.56 1.29 -11.07
C TYR A 170 -5.05 0.95 -10.94
N ASN A 171 -5.37 -0.33 -10.69
CA ASN A 171 -6.75 -0.80 -10.55
C ASN A 171 -7.33 -0.54 -9.14
N GLY A 172 -6.47 -0.21 -8.18
CA GLY A 172 -6.87 0.13 -6.83
C GLY A 172 -5.69 0.50 -5.94
N VAL A 173 -6.01 0.77 -4.68
CA VAL A 173 -5.01 0.99 -3.62
C VAL A 173 -5.35 0.16 -2.39
N GLU A 174 -4.31 -0.23 -1.66
CA GLU A 174 -4.41 -0.88 -0.36
C GLU A 174 -3.89 0.07 0.71
N LEU A 175 -4.66 0.26 1.78
CA LEU A 175 -4.20 1.01 2.95
C LEU A 175 -3.45 0.07 3.89
N HIS A 176 -2.15 0.32 4.12
CA HIS A 176 -1.36 -0.55 4.99
C HIS A 176 -1.72 -0.33 6.48
N GLY A 177 -2.78 -1.02 6.94
CA GLY A 177 -3.32 -0.97 8.31
C GLY A 177 -2.77 -2.03 9.28
N ALA A 178 -1.60 -2.59 8.99
CA ALA A 178 -1.05 -3.74 9.71
C ALA A 178 0.42 -3.51 10.11
N HIS A 179 1.04 -4.52 10.72
CA HIS A 179 2.47 -4.58 11.07
C HIS A 179 3.01 -3.46 11.97
N GLY A 180 2.14 -2.74 12.68
CA GLY A 180 2.56 -1.67 13.59
C GLY A 180 2.86 -0.34 12.90
N TYR A 181 2.54 -0.16 11.61
CA TYR A 181 2.67 1.11 10.89
C TYR A 181 1.57 2.11 11.23
N LEU A 182 1.62 3.33 10.67
CA LEU A 182 0.85 4.46 11.17
C LEU A 182 -0.66 4.20 11.31
N ILE A 183 -1.31 3.62 10.30
CA ILE A 183 -2.74 3.30 10.40
C ILE A 183 -3.00 2.31 11.55
N ASN A 184 -2.18 1.27 11.69
CA ASN A 184 -2.29 0.33 12.81
C ASN A 184 -2.01 1.00 14.16
N GLN A 185 -1.08 1.96 14.20
CA GLN A 185 -0.78 2.75 15.39
C GLN A 185 -2.00 3.53 15.87
N PHE A 186 -2.80 4.11 14.96
CA PHE A 186 -4.06 4.77 15.31
C PHE A 186 -5.12 3.79 15.82
N LEU A 187 -5.27 2.64 15.17
CA LEU A 187 -6.31 1.64 15.48
C LEU A 187 -6.09 0.97 16.84
N SER A 188 -4.84 0.72 17.21
CA SER A 188 -4.50 -0.05 18.41
C SER A 188 -4.56 0.81 19.68
N PRO A 189 -5.32 0.39 20.72
CA PRO A 189 -5.31 1.07 22.02
C PRO A 189 -3.97 0.93 22.76
N TRP A 190 -3.12 -0.03 22.36
CA TRP A 190 -1.79 -0.18 22.93
C TRP A 190 -0.88 0.98 22.54
N SER A 191 -0.90 1.39 21.27
CA SER A 191 -0.07 2.49 20.75
C SER A 191 -0.73 3.85 20.86
N ASN A 192 -2.05 3.94 20.67
CA ASN A 192 -2.79 5.20 20.66
C ASN A 192 -3.32 5.56 22.06
N LEU A 193 -2.54 6.36 22.77
CA LEU A 193 -2.86 6.88 24.10
C LEU A 193 -3.46 8.30 24.06
N ARG A 194 -3.94 8.76 22.91
CA ARG A 194 -4.52 10.11 22.79
C ARG A 194 -5.89 10.14 23.48
N GLU A 195 -6.27 11.32 23.96
CA GLU A 195 -7.59 11.60 24.55
C GLU A 195 -8.37 12.66 23.75
N ASP A 196 -7.94 12.90 22.50
CA ASP A 196 -8.57 13.85 21.58
C ASP A 196 -9.41 13.15 20.50
N LEU A 197 -9.79 13.88 19.44
CA LEU A 197 -10.59 13.38 18.33
C LEU A 197 -9.96 12.18 17.59
N TRP A 198 -8.69 11.86 17.83
CA TRP A 198 -7.98 10.77 17.19
C TRP A 198 -7.66 9.60 18.13
N GLY A 199 -8.08 9.63 19.40
CA GLY A 199 -7.95 8.51 20.34
C GLY A 199 -9.00 8.51 21.45
N GLY A 200 -8.76 7.73 22.51
CA GLY A 200 -9.64 7.61 23.69
C GLY A 200 -10.82 6.67 23.49
N SER A 201 -11.46 6.68 22.31
CA SER A 201 -12.57 5.79 21.97
C SER A 201 -12.29 4.96 20.70
N VAL A 202 -13.10 3.93 20.46
CA VAL A 202 -13.01 3.13 19.22
C VAL A 202 -13.27 4.02 18.00
N GLU A 203 -14.29 4.86 18.06
CA GLU A 203 -14.72 5.78 16.99
C GLU A 203 -13.60 6.75 16.61
N ASN A 204 -12.90 7.29 17.60
CA ASN A 204 -11.78 8.20 17.38
C ASN A 204 -10.55 7.47 16.83
N ARG A 205 -10.24 6.25 17.30
CA ARG A 205 -9.13 5.45 16.79
C ARG A 205 -9.32 5.02 15.33
N ILE A 206 -10.55 4.69 14.92
CA ILE A 206 -10.84 4.36 13.51
C ILE A 206 -10.93 5.59 12.61
N ARG A 207 -11.09 6.80 13.17
CA ARG A 207 -11.32 8.05 12.42
C ARG A 207 -10.28 8.27 11.33
N PHE A 208 -8.99 8.05 11.64
CA PHE A 208 -7.89 8.21 10.70
C PHE A 208 -8.07 7.33 9.45
N ALA A 209 -8.26 6.02 9.63
CA ALA A 209 -8.46 5.08 8.53
C ALA A 209 -9.75 5.36 7.74
N VAL A 210 -10.84 5.70 8.44
CA VAL A 210 -12.14 6.00 7.84
C VAL A 210 -12.09 7.28 7.01
N GLN A 211 -11.43 8.33 7.50
CA GLN A 211 -11.29 9.58 6.75
C GLN A 211 -10.47 9.40 5.48
N ILE A 212 -9.37 8.63 5.54
CA ILE A 212 -8.59 8.27 4.34
C ILE A 212 -9.48 7.53 3.34
N ALA A 213 -10.13 6.45 3.76
CA ALA A 213 -10.96 5.63 2.87
C ALA A 213 -12.12 6.43 2.25
N HIS A 214 -12.79 7.27 3.03
CA HIS A 214 -13.84 8.15 2.51
C HIS A 214 -13.30 9.23 1.58
N GLY A 215 -12.15 9.82 1.90
CA GLY A 215 -11.50 10.81 1.05
C GLY A 215 -11.13 10.25 -0.32
N ILE A 216 -10.54 9.04 -0.35
CA ILE A 216 -10.21 8.33 -1.58
C ILE A 216 -11.46 8.05 -2.42
N LYS A 217 -12.54 7.54 -1.79
CA LYS A 217 -13.81 7.29 -2.49
C LYS A 217 -14.46 8.56 -3.06
N LYS A 218 -14.22 9.71 -2.44
CA LYS A 218 -14.71 11.00 -2.95
C LYS A 218 -13.85 11.56 -4.07
N SER A 219 -12.52 11.38 -4.00
CA SER A 219 -11.58 11.93 -4.99
C SER A 219 -11.52 11.10 -6.28
N ILE A 220 -11.84 9.82 -6.22
CA ILE A 220 -11.75 8.89 -7.36
C ILE A 220 -13.15 8.37 -7.70
N ARG A 221 -13.57 8.53 -8.96
CA ARG A 221 -14.78 7.86 -9.44
C ARG A 221 -14.45 6.39 -9.74
N CYS A 222 -15.17 5.46 -9.12
CA CYS A 222 -15.14 4.06 -9.53
C CYS A 222 -15.57 3.98 -11.00
N ARG A 223 -14.72 3.37 -11.84
CA ARG A 223 -15.05 3.03 -13.23
C ARG A 223 -15.92 1.79 -13.28
#